data_AF-A0A5M9JFT1-F1
#
_entry.id   AF-A0A5M9JFT1-F1
#
_cell.length_a   1.000
_cell.length_b   1.000
_cell.length_c   1.000
_cell.angle_alpha   90.00
_cell.angle_beta   90.00
_cell.angle_gamma   90.00
#
_symmetry.space_group_name_H-M   'P 1'
#
loop_
_entity.id
_entity.type
_entity.pdbx_description
1 polymer ?
#
loop_
_entity_poly.entity_id
_entity_poly.type
_entity_poly.pdbx_seq_one_letter_code
_entity_poly.pdbx_strand_id
1 'polypeptide(L)'
;MVLYLAEDSAVAYMRAARTFKIRSNKYRPDHGLKPENIRFDSHLRSRGKYIYLAVTDTGTTAKHQYELKLQVIEDEEQWNQSADPSLSPSSQGSITSPTEVESESLNAKRHNEIKTYLRYIKNGHNTIKDLEAFHQFRDGDKLIVAQYFKICDAGNVKQLRMDYKSHENKPPEMFIWKMYYQLIDALAFLHNEHPKYKNDPLHSNRKSILNPELGAENLYLGWPLKQSSDTCYPDLRLGDFGNSLLVSPGEGVTQLETNIKPKEKPPELNLVSAKSDIWRAGSIIFSLAKLYHSTNTKKRWKGLFEDLSEKERQEIVMDPRRVRPIDSHYSEDLDSMIKRSLVLDHNERPSAGELLHELRHPATLRLNAKYMFKELPDWVGDKVVTEDNIFFEERLNELVQPGEFERMRTRWKNEEALKRRLLKKSLKEEKERKEMEAKAIAEENILSNIWAEWVGREEDLRSFAHLTYDEIDDLLERWTVVRSKALKRKLWVDPGPSYEEFCRLDVSLR
;
A
#
# COMPACT_ATOMS: atom_id res chain seq x y z
N MET A 1 -6.92 14.09 10.15
CA MET A 1 -7.01 14.55 8.73
C MET A 1 -7.78 13.57 7.88
N VAL A 2 -7.57 12.26 8.06
CA VAL A 2 -8.24 11.22 7.27
C VAL A 2 -9.76 11.15 7.51
N LEU A 3 -10.21 11.32 8.76
CA LEU A 3 -11.64 11.27 9.11
C LEU A 3 -12.46 12.39 8.46
N TYR A 4 -11.90 13.59 8.27
CA TYR A 4 -12.59 14.71 7.62
C TYR A 4 -13.12 14.34 6.23
N LEU A 5 -12.22 13.88 5.34
CA LEU A 5 -12.61 13.55 3.97
C LEU A 5 -13.67 12.45 3.93
N ALA A 6 -13.62 11.55 4.92
CA ALA A 6 -14.60 10.49 5.08
C ALA A 6 -15.96 11.04 5.53
N GLU A 7 -15.99 11.94 6.52
CA GLU A 7 -17.21 12.66 6.94
C GLU A 7 -17.81 13.50 5.80
N ASP A 8 -16.97 14.16 5.01
CA ASP A 8 -17.36 14.90 3.79
C ASP A 8 -18.14 14.00 2.84
N SER A 9 -17.58 12.84 2.56
CA SER A 9 -18.17 11.90 1.62
C SER A 9 -19.44 11.25 2.16
N ALA A 10 -19.49 10.97 3.47
CA ALA A 10 -20.70 10.47 4.13
C ALA A 10 -21.82 11.53 4.10
N VAL A 11 -21.52 12.78 4.44
CA VAL A 11 -22.49 13.88 4.42
C VAL A 11 -22.98 14.17 2.99
N ALA A 12 -22.08 14.19 2.01
CA ALA A 12 -22.44 14.35 0.60
C ALA A 12 -23.38 13.23 0.13
N TYR A 13 -23.10 11.99 0.51
CA TYR A 13 -23.98 10.86 0.25
C TYR A 13 -25.36 11.05 0.89
N MET A 14 -25.42 11.38 2.18
CA MET A 14 -26.66 11.56 2.93
C MET A 14 -27.53 12.67 2.33
N ARG A 15 -26.93 13.80 1.92
CA ARG A 15 -27.63 14.91 1.24
C ARG A 15 -28.22 14.47 -0.11
N ALA A 16 -27.50 13.61 -0.83
CA ALA A 16 -27.93 13.11 -2.13
C ALA A 16 -28.87 11.90 -2.07
N ALA A 17 -29.10 11.28 -0.91
CA ALA A 17 -29.82 10.01 -0.77
C ALA A 17 -31.18 9.95 -1.50
N ARG A 18 -31.88 11.08 -1.63
CA ARG A 18 -33.20 11.17 -2.30
C ARG A 18 -33.12 11.29 -3.83
N THR A 19 -31.93 11.45 -4.40
CA THR A 19 -31.75 11.76 -5.84
C THR A 19 -31.39 10.56 -6.69
N PHE A 20 -31.09 9.41 -6.07
CA PHE A 20 -30.65 8.21 -6.77
C PHE A 20 -31.28 6.94 -6.23
N LYS A 21 -31.21 5.88 -7.04
CA LYS A 21 -31.58 4.53 -6.65
C LYS A 21 -30.34 3.64 -6.55
N ILE A 22 -30.24 2.87 -5.47
CA ILE A 22 -29.22 1.81 -5.36
C ILE A 22 -29.61 0.65 -6.27
N ARG A 23 -28.69 0.23 -7.13
CA ARG A 23 -28.91 -0.90 -8.05
C ARG A 23 -28.26 -2.16 -7.50
N SER A 24 -29.06 -3.20 -7.32
CA SER A 24 -28.56 -4.54 -6.98
C SER A 24 -27.74 -5.12 -8.14
N ASN A 25 -26.66 -5.81 -7.82
CA ASN A 25 -25.96 -6.65 -8.78
C ASN A 25 -26.88 -7.81 -9.19
N LYS A 26 -27.21 -7.92 -10.47
CA LYS A 26 -28.17 -8.93 -10.98
C LYS A 26 -27.74 -10.38 -10.78
N TYR A 27 -26.48 -10.65 -10.43
CA TYR A 27 -25.99 -12.00 -10.10
C TYR A 27 -25.89 -12.26 -8.60
N ARG A 28 -26.44 -11.36 -7.79
CA ARG A 28 -26.55 -11.47 -6.33
C ARG A 28 -28.03 -11.49 -5.95
N PRO A 29 -28.38 -12.06 -4.77
CA PRO A 29 -29.70 -11.88 -4.21
C PRO A 29 -30.05 -10.39 -4.14
N ASP A 30 -31.31 -10.04 -4.43
CA ASP A 30 -31.74 -8.67 -4.30
C ASP A 30 -31.82 -8.30 -2.81
N HIS A 31 -30.98 -7.36 -2.40
CA HIS A 31 -30.90 -6.90 -1.02
C HIS A 31 -31.94 -5.82 -0.70
N GLY A 32 -32.60 -5.24 -1.70
CA GLY A 32 -33.59 -4.19 -1.49
C GLY A 32 -33.02 -2.93 -0.82
N LEU A 33 -31.72 -2.67 -0.99
CA LEU A 33 -31.03 -1.54 -0.37
C LEU A 33 -31.68 -0.22 -0.79
N LYS A 34 -31.91 0.64 0.20
CA LYS A 34 -32.44 1.98 -0.01
C LYS A 34 -31.46 3.01 0.56
N PRO A 35 -31.17 4.11 -0.15
CA PRO A 35 -30.25 5.15 0.32
C PRO A 35 -30.58 5.66 1.72
N GLU A 36 -31.87 5.85 2.03
CA GLU A 36 -32.36 6.34 3.31
C GLU A 36 -32.15 5.38 4.50
N ASN A 37 -31.89 4.10 4.22
CA ASN A 37 -31.66 3.08 5.26
C ASN A 37 -30.18 2.88 5.57
N ILE A 38 -29.27 3.55 4.84
CA ILE A 38 -27.83 3.36 4.99
C ILE A 38 -27.33 4.19 6.17
N ARG A 39 -26.90 3.50 7.24
CA ARG A 39 -26.17 4.11 8.35
C ARG A 39 -24.67 4.01 8.10
N PHE A 40 -23.94 5.09 8.36
CA PHE A 40 -22.48 5.12 8.29
C PHE A 40 -21.88 4.73 9.64
N ASP A 41 -21.10 3.65 9.67
CA ASP A 41 -20.55 3.10 10.91
C ASP A 41 -19.13 3.62 11.17
N SER A 42 -18.25 3.54 10.16
CA SER A 42 -16.85 3.96 10.32
C SER A 42 -16.15 4.25 8.99
N HIS A 43 -15.03 4.96 9.09
CA HIS A 43 -14.07 5.14 8.01
C HIS A 43 -13.08 3.97 7.96
N LEU A 44 -13.11 3.19 6.87
CA LEU A 44 -12.23 2.02 6.73
C LEU A 44 -10.85 2.41 6.19
N ARG A 45 -10.80 3.21 5.11
CA ARG A 45 -9.56 3.69 4.47
C ARG A 45 -9.83 4.76 3.41
N SER A 46 -8.81 5.55 3.09
CA SER A 46 -8.82 6.48 1.95
C SER A 46 -7.54 6.30 1.12
N ARG A 47 -7.67 6.23 -0.20
CA ARG A 47 -6.55 6.03 -1.13
C ARG A 47 -6.75 6.90 -2.37
N GLY A 48 -5.95 7.95 -2.52
CA GLY A 48 -6.10 8.87 -3.65
C GLY A 48 -7.54 9.41 -3.73
N LYS A 49 -8.21 9.15 -4.86
CA LYS A 49 -9.62 9.54 -5.11
C LYS A 49 -10.68 8.60 -4.52
N TYR A 50 -10.27 7.53 -3.83
CA TYR A 50 -11.17 6.51 -3.28
C TYR A 50 -11.34 6.68 -1.77
N ILE A 51 -12.59 6.62 -1.31
CA ILE A 51 -12.95 6.63 0.11
C ILE A 51 -13.78 5.39 0.40
N TYR A 52 -13.45 4.69 1.48
CA TYR A 52 -14.07 3.43 1.85
C TYR A 52 -14.67 3.55 3.24
N LEU A 53 -15.97 3.28 3.34
CA LEU A 53 -16.76 3.46 4.55
C LEU A 53 -17.40 2.11 4.91
N ALA A 54 -17.46 1.78 6.20
CA ALA A 54 -18.33 0.71 6.68
C ALA A 54 -19.74 1.28 6.83
N VAL A 55 -20.72 0.56 6.31
CA VAL A 55 -22.12 0.96 6.38
C VAL A 55 -23.02 -0.21 6.75
N THR A 56 -24.10 0.08 7.46
CA THR A 56 -25.12 -0.89 7.87
C THR A 56 -26.44 -0.53 7.22
N ASP A 57 -27.09 -1.51 6.59
CA ASP A 57 -28.49 -1.38 6.17
C ASP A 57 -29.41 -1.54 7.39
N THR A 58 -30.06 -0.44 7.78
CA THR A 58 -31.00 -0.41 8.91
C THR A 58 -32.42 -0.81 8.53
N GLY A 59 -32.70 -1.00 7.23
CA GLY A 59 -34.02 -1.38 6.74
C GLY A 59 -34.36 -2.86 6.96
N THR A 60 -33.36 -3.68 7.29
CA THR A 60 -33.50 -5.12 7.51
C THR A 60 -33.24 -5.48 8.97
N THR A 61 -33.98 -6.47 9.50
CA THR A 61 -33.77 -6.98 10.86
C THR A 61 -32.40 -7.64 11.04
N ALA A 62 -31.81 -8.14 9.94
CA ALA A 62 -30.49 -8.74 9.92
C ALA A 62 -29.35 -7.72 10.02
N LYS A 63 -29.63 -6.43 9.79
CA LYS A 63 -28.65 -5.32 9.83
C LYS A 63 -27.38 -5.64 9.06
N HIS A 64 -27.53 -5.97 7.77
CA HIS A 64 -26.40 -6.37 6.93
C HIS A 64 -25.38 -5.24 6.79
N GLN A 65 -24.10 -5.60 6.90
CA GLN A 65 -22.97 -4.67 6.80
C GLN A 65 -22.27 -4.78 5.44
N TYR A 66 -21.83 -3.64 4.94
CA TYR A 66 -21.16 -3.50 3.66
C TYR A 66 -19.96 -2.57 3.77
N GLU A 67 -18.99 -2.77 2.87
CA GLU A 67 -18.00 -1.75 2.54
C GLU A 67 -18.55 -0.90 1.38
N LEU A 68 -18.75 0.39 1.62
CA LEU A 68 -19.10 1.37 0.61
C LEU A 68 -17.83 2.05 0.06
N LYS A 69 -17.49 1.77 -1.19
CA LYS A 69 -16.42 2.45 -1.93
C LYS A 69 -17.01 3.62 -2.71
N LEU A 70 -16.55 4.83 -2.39
CA LEU A 70 -16.88 6.07 -3.08
C LEU A 70 -15.69 6.53 -3.92
N GLN A 71 -15.97 6.95 -5.14
CA GLN A 71 -14.98 7.47 -6.08
C GLN A 71 -15.50 8.70 -6.80
N VAL A 72 -14.73 9.78 -6.77
CA VAL A 72 -14.97 10.94 -7.64
C VAL A 72 -14.52 10.62 -9.07
N ILE A 73 -15.39 10.87 -10.05
CA ILE A 73 -15.09 10.74 -11.47
C ILE A 73 -14.50 12.07 -11.95
N GLU A 74 -13.24 12.05 -12.35
CA GLU A 74 -12.49 13.24 -12.77
C GLU A 74 -12.68 13.56 -14.26
N ASP A 75 -12.95 12.54 -15.08
CA ASP A 75 -13.15 12.65 -16.52
C ASP A 75 -14.46 11.95 -16.92
N GLU A 76 -15.54 12.72 -17.01
CA GLU A 76 -16.84 12.22 -17.46
C GLU A 76 -16.85 11.90 -18.97
N GLU A 77 -15.98 12.54 -19.77
CA GLU A 77 -15.91 12.33 -21.22
C GLU A 77 -15.37 10.93 -21.53
N GLN A 78 -14.34 10.47 -20.83
CA GLN A 78 -13.83 9.10 -20.96
C GLN A 78 -14.90 8.05 -20.61
N TRP A 79 -15.85 8.40 -19.74
CA TRP A 79 -17.00 7.56 -19.38
C TRP A 79 -18.08 7.50 -20.47
N ASN A 80 -18.18 8.58 -21.25
CA ASN A 80 -19.13 8.73 -22.35
C ASN A 80 -18.59 8.22 -23.70
N GLN A 81 -17.26 8.16 -23.89
CA GLN A 81 -16.59 7.74 -25.13
C GLN A 81 -16.42 6.22 -25.31
N SER A 82 -16.74 5.41 -24.30
CA SER A 82 -16.66 3.95 -24.43
C SER A 82 -17.67 3.44 -25.46
N ALA A 83 -17.21 3.15 -26.68
CA ALA A 83 -17.97 2.56 -27.79
C ALA A 83 -18.52 1.14 -27.52
N ASP A 84 -18.41 0.66 -26.27
CA ASP A 84 -19.01 -0.59 -25.82
C ASP A 84 -20.54 -0.43 -25.80
N PRO A 85 -21.31 -1.26 -26.52
CA PRO A 85 -22.77 -1.17 -26.51
C PRO A 85 -23.32 -1.32 -25.08
N SER A 86 -24.41 -0.59 -24.81
CA SER A 86 -25.03 -0.55 -23.49
C SER A 86 -25.28 -1.97 -22.95
N LEU A 87 -25.05 -2.14 -21.64
CA LEU A 87 -25.06 -3.43 -20.93
C LEU A 87 -26.43 -4.11 -20.80
N SER A 88 -27.46 -3.61 -21.49
CA SER A 88 -28.82 -4.12 -21.37
C SER A 88 -29.55 -4.05 -22.72
N PRO A 89 -29.95 -5.20 -23.30
CA PRO A 89 -30.99 -5.25 -24.34
C PRO A 89 -32.42 -5.08 -23.78
N SER A 90 -32.57 -4.77 -22.48
CA SER A 90 -33.86 -4.63 -21.82
C SER A 90 -34.46 -3.22 -22.00
N SER A 91 -35.75 -3.08 -21.67
CA SER A 91 -36.59 -1.86 -21.63
C SER A 91 -36.00 -0.57 -21.04
N GLN A 92 -34.76 -0.60 -20.54
CA GLN A 92 -34.01 0.58 -20.10
C GLN A 92 -33.19 1.23 -21.23
N GLY A 93 -33.00 0.55 -22.37
CA GLY A 93 -32.37 1.14 -23.55
C GLY A 93 -33.20 2.26 -24.19
N SER A 94 -34.48 2.39 -23.83
CA SER A 94 -35.37 3.49 -24.25
C SER A 94 -35.30 4.71 -23.33
N ILE A 95 -34.62 4.63 -22.19
CA ILE A 95 -34.43 5.78 -21.29
C ILE A 95 -33.34 6.67 -21.88
N THR A 96 -33.74 7.81 -22.44
CA THR A 96 -32.84 8.78 -23.06
C THR A 96 -32.76 10.10 -22.30
N SER A 97 -33.68 10.34 -21.35
CA SER A 97 -33.67 11.52 -20.50
C SER A 97 -32.42 11.52 -19.60
N PRO A 98 -31.55 12.56 -19.67
CA PRO A 98 -30.34 12.63 -18.83
C PRO A 98 -30.62 12.51 -17.33
N THR A 99 -31.72 13.11 -16.86
CA THR A 99 -32.13 13.07 -15.46
C THR A 99 -32.57 11.67 -15.02
N GLU A 100 -33.27 10.93 -15.88
CA GLU A 100 -33.66 9.55 -15.61
C GLU A 100 -32.44 8.62 -15.67
N VAL A 101 -31.53 8.83 -16.63
CA VAL A 101 -30.27 8.09 -16.73
C VAL A 101 -29.44 8.21 -15.45
N GLU A 102 -29.38 9.41 -14.89
CA GLU A 102 -28.63 9.71 -13.68
C GLU A 102 -29.31 9.16 -12.42
N SER A 103 -30.61 9.40 -12.23
CA SER A 103 -31.37 8.89 -11.07
C SER A 103 -31.44 7.36 -11.05
N GLU A 104 -31.55 6.72 -12.22
CA GLU A 104 -31.47 5.25 -12.37
C GLU A 104 -30.03 4.72 -12.37
N SER A 105 -29.00 5.58 -12.21
CA SER A 105 -27.59 5.20 -12.17
C SER A 105 -27.15 4.31 -13.34
N LEU A 106 -27.58 4.66 -14.55
CA LEU A 106 -27.28 3.89 -15.76
C LEU A 106 -25.81 4.05 -16.20
N ASN A 107 -25.19 5.21 -15.96
CA ASN A 107 -23.78 5.44 -16.32
C ASN A 107 -22.82 4.67 -15.40
N ALA A 108 -23.20 4.40 -14.15
CA ALA A 108 -22.44 3.58 -13.21
C ALA A 108 -22.04 2.21 -13.80
N LYS A 109 -22.88 1.61 -14.66
CA LYS A 109 -22.58 0.35 -15.36
C LYS A 109 -21.35 0.43 -16.28
N ARG A 110 -21.01 1.63 -16.76
CA ARG A 110 -19.85 1.88 -17.63
C ARG A 110 -18.55 1.98 -16.85
N HIS A 111 -18.62 2.16 -15.52
CA HIS A 111 -17.44 2.17 -14.66
C HIS A 111 -16.69 0.85 -14.80
N ASN A 112 -15.38 0.89 -14.99
CA ASN A 112 -14.61 -0.30 -15.36
C ASN A 112 -14.76 -1.43 -14.35
N GLU A 113 -14.69 -1.13 -13.04
CA GLU A 113 -14.85 -2.15 -12.00
C GLU A 113 -16.25 -2.78 -12.02
N ILE A 114 -17.31 -1.97 -12.06
CA ILE A 114 -18.71 -2.44 -12.15
C ILE A 114 -18.91 -3.27 -13.43
N LYS A 115 -18.38 -2.80 -14.56
CA LYS A 115 -18.41 -3.53 -15.84
C LYS A 115 -17.71 -4.89 -15.72
N THR A 116 -16.54 -4.94 -15.08
CA THR A 116 -15.80 -6.17 -14.83
C THR A 116 -16.64 -7.16 -14.02
N TYR A 117 -17.30 -6.69 -12.96
CA TYR A 117 -18.20 -7.53 -12.18
C TYR A 117 -19.41 -8.03 -12.97
N LEU A 118 -20.09 -7.15 -13.70
CA LEU A 118 -21.34 -7.50 -14.39
C LEU A 118 -21.14 -8.33 -15.67
N ARG A 119 -20.03 -8.16 -16.40
CA ARG A 119 -19.77 -8.89 -17.64
C ARG A 119 -18.99 -10.16 -17.42
N TYR A 120 -18.00 -10.13 -16.54
CA TYR A 120 -16.97 -11.14 -16.50
C TYR A 120 -17.00 -11.95 -15.20
N ILE A 121 -17.06 -11.31 -14.03
CA ILE A 121 -17.09 -12.05 -12.75
C ILE A 121 -18.48 -12.67 -12.51
N LYS A 122 -19.56 -11.99 -12.88
CA LYS A 122 -20.96 -12.45 -12.79
C LYS A 122 -21.34 -12.98 -11.40
N ASN A 123 -21.79 -14.24 -11.32
CA ASN A 123 -22.12 -14.93 -10.07
C ASN A 123 -20.88 -15.21 -9.20
N GLY A 124 -19.67 -15.05 -9.74
CA GLY A 124 -18.44 -14.88 -8.97
C GLY A 124 -17.76 -16.17 -8.54
N HIS A 125 -16.92 -16.00 -7.53
CA HIS A 125 -16.03 -17.00 -6.98
C HIS A 125 -15.81 -16.69 -5.49
N ASN A 126 -15.67 -17.71 -4.65
CA ASN A 126 -15.60 -17.53 -3.19
C ASN A 126 -14.35 -16.76 -2.72
N THR A 127 -13.33 -16.65 -3.58
CA THR A 127 -12.10 -15.89 -3.28
C THR A 127 -12.06 -14.52 -3.95
N ILE A 128 -13.15 -14.10 -4.59
CA ILE A 128 -13.32 -12.77 -5.15
C ILE A 128 -14.24 -11.96 -4.23
N LYS A 129 -13.96 -10.66 -4.07
CA LYS A 129 -14.80 -9.76 -3.28
C LYS A 129 -16.15 -9.59 -3.95
N ASP A 130 -17.23 -9.66 -3.18
CA ASP A 130 -18.59 -9.64 -3.74
C ASP A 130 -19.07 -8.19 -3.92
N LEU A 131 -19.30 -7.76 -5.17
CA LEU A 131 -20.02 -6.52 -5.48
C LEU A 131 -21.52 -6.78 -5.34
N GLU A 132 -22.15 -6.23 -4.31
CA GLU A 132 -23.55 -6.45 -3.97
C GLU A 132 -24.48 -5.44 -4.65
N ALA A 133 -24.07 -4.19 -4.70
CA ALA A 133 -24.85 -3.12 -5.31
C ALA A 133 -23.97 -1.94 -5.75
N PHE A 134 -24.53 -1.03 -6.54
CA PHE A 134 -23.84 0.17 -6.98
C PHE A 134 -24.81 1.28 -7.38
N HIS A 135 -24.35 2.53 -7.41
CA HIS A 135 -25.06 3.67 -7.98
C HIS A 135 -24.08 4.80 -8.31
N GLN A 136 -24.62 5.92 -8.81
CA GLN A 136 -23.91 7.19 -8.91
C GLN A 136 -24.75 8.31 -8.30
N PHE A 137 -24.13 9.42 -7.95
CA PHE A 137 -24.81 10.64 -7.51
C PHE A 137 -23.90 11.86 -7.71
N ARG A 138 -24.48 13.06 -7.63
CA ARG A 138 -23.73 14.31 -7.67
C ARG A 138 -23.61 14.96 -6.30
N ASP A 139 -22.42 15.48 -6.01
CA ASP A 139 -22.16 16.45 -4.95
C ASP A 139 -21.68 17.75 -5.60
N GLY A 140 -22.61 18.68 -5.81
CA GLY A 140 -22.37 19.86 -6.65
C GLY A 140 -22.07 19.47 -8.11
N ASP A 141 -20.91 19.86 -8.60
CA ASP A 141 -20.41 19.54 -9.94
C ASP A 141 -19.76 18.15 -10.04
N LYS A 142 -19.43 17.54 -8.90
CA LYS A 142 -18.70 16.26 -8.87
C LYS A 142 -19.63 15.08 -9.03
N LEU A 143 -19.34 14.24 -10.03
CA LEU A 143 -19.98 12.95 -10.17
C LEU A 143 -19.24 11.90 -9.35
N ILE A 144 -19.98 11.19 -8.50
CA ILE A 144 -19.45 10.18 -7.59
C ILE A 144 -20.06 8.83 -7.93
N VAL A 145 -19.22 7.81 -8.07
CA VAL A 145 -19.64 6.41 -8.17
C VAL A 145 -19.52 5.75 -6.81
N ALA A 146 -20.57 5.03 -6.42
CA ALA A 146 -20.68 4.30 -5.18
C ALA A 146 -20.82 2.80 -5.47
N GLN A 147 -20.04 1.99 -4.78
CA GLN A 147 -20.01 0.53 -4.92
C GLN A 147 -20.11 -0.12 -3.55
N TYR A 148 -21.08 -1.00 -3.37
CA TYR A 148 -21.31 -1.78 -2.16
C TYR A 148 -20.65 -3.14 -2.32
N PHE A 149 -19.68 -3.42 -1.47
CA PHE A 149 -19.06 -4.72 -1.37
C PHE A 149 -19.45 -5.40 -0.07
N LYS A 150 -19.48 -6.73 -0.08
CA LYS A 150 -19.50 -7.49 1.18
C LYS A 150 -18.27 -7.10 2.02
N ILE A 151 -18.51 -6.80 3.30
CA ILE A 151 -17.45 -6.36 4.21
C ILE A 151 -16.43 -7.47 4.44
N CYS A 152 -15.15 -7.08 4.53
CA CYS A 152 -14.03 -7.94 4.89
C CYS A 152 -13.46 -7.38 6.21
N ASP A 153 -13.87 -8.01 7.30
CA ASP A 153 -13.73 -7.54 8.68
C ASP A 153 -12.36 -7.86 9.32
N ALA A 154 -11.49 -8.61 8.62
CA ALA A 154 -10.11 -8.89 9.05
C ALA A 154 -9.06 -8.03 8.32
N GLY A 155 -9.49 -7.00 7.57
CA GLY A 155 -8.60 -6.03 6.92
C GLY A 155 -8.04 -6.54 5.59
N ASN A 156 -6.77 -6.20 5.29
CA ASN A 156 -6.07 -6.65 4.09
C ASN A 156 -4.65 -7.14 4.38
N VAL A 157 -4.06 -7.87 3.43
CA VAL A 157 -2.73 -8.50 3.60
C VAL A 157 -1.62 -7.49 3.81
N LYS A 158 -1.74 -6.27 3.27
CA LYS A 158 -0.76 -5.20 3.52
C LYS A 158 -0.78 -4.76 4.98
N GLN A 159 -1.96 -4.55 5.57
CA GLN A 159 -2.11 -4.25 7.00
C GLN A 159 -1.56 -5.38 7.85
N LEU A 160 -2.02 -6.61 7.59
CA LEU A 160 -1.55 -7.82 8.26
C LEU A 160 -0.01 -7.92 8.28
N ARG A 161 0.64 -7.73 7.11
CA ARG A 161 2.11 -7.76 7.01
C ARG A 161 2.78 -6.67 7.84
N MET A 162 2.21 -5.46 7.86
CA MET A 162 2.73 -4.37 8.70
C MET A 162 2.58 -4.69 10.19
N ASP A 163 1.47 -5.31 10.57
CA ASP A 163 1.20 -5.66 11.97
C ASP A 163 2.16 -6.75 12.48
N TYR A 164 2.36 -7.83 11.71
CA TYR A 164 3.38 -8.84 12.03
C TYR A 164 4.78 -8.24 12.15
N LYS A 165 5.12 -7.32 11.24
CA LYS A 165 6.42 -6.64 11.26
C LYS A 165 6.57 -5.75 12.51
N SER A 166 5.53 -5.02 12.91
CA SER A 166 5.58 -4.13 14.08
C SER A 166 5.65 -4.87 15.40
N HIS A 167 5.09 -6.09 15.47
CA HIS A 167 5.14 -6.93 16.66
C HIS A 167 6.27 -7.96 16.63
N GLU A 168 7.18 -7.86 15.65
CA GLU A 168 8.31 -8.78 15.44
C GLU A 168 7.91 -10.27 15.45
N ASN A 169 6.68 -10.56 15.02
CA ASN A 169 6.08 -11.90 15.03
C ASN A 169 6.01 -12.46 13.62
N LYS A 170 5.81 -13.78 13.47
CA LYS A 170 5.73 -14.48 12.18
C LYS A 170 4.34 -15.10 11.98
N PRO A 171 3.74 -14.98 10.77
CA PRO A 171 2.50 -15.66 10.47
C PRO A 171 2.62 -17.19 10.60
N PRO A 172 1.58 -17.90 11.07
CA PRO A 172 1.56 -19.36 11.04
C PRO A 172 1.71 -19.92 9.62
N GLU A 173 2.48 -20.99 9.45
CA GLU A 173 2.70 -21.57 8.12
C GLU A 173 1.41 -22.04 7.45
N MET A 174 0.52 -22.70 8.21
CA MET A 174 -0.79 -23.16 7.71
C MET A 174 -1.62 -21.98 7.18
N PHE A 175 -1.51 -20.80 7.81
CA PHE A 175 -2.18 -19.60 7.33
C PHE A 175 -1.58 -19.10 6.00
N ILE A 176 -0.25 -19.11 5.86
CA ILE A 176 0.42 -18.75 4.60
C ILE A 176 -0.01 -19.71 3.46
N TRP A 177 -0.11 -21.02 3.74
CA TRP A 177 -0.62 -22.00 2.77
C TRP A 177 -2.07 -21.70 2.35
N LYS A 178 -2.94 -21.40 3.31
CA LYS A 178 -4.35 -21.02 3.03
C LYS A 178 -4.40 -19.82 2.09
N MET A 179 -3.65 -18.78 2.43
CA MET A 179 -3.58 -17.53 1.68
C MET A 179 -3.05 -17.75 0.26
N TYR A 180 -1.97 -18.52 0.13
CA TYR A 180 -1.37 -18.81 -1.17
C TYR A 180 -2.32 -19.59 -2.06
N TYR A 181 -2.93 -20.66 -1.54
CA TYR A 181 -3.90 -21.46 -2.28
C TYR A 181 -5.09 -20.61 -2.74
N GLN A 182 -5.73 -19.85 -1.84
CA GLN A 182 -6.91 -19.03 -2.18
C GLN A 182 -6.58 -17.91 -3.17
N LEU A 183 -5.36 -17.35 -3.14
CA LEU A 183 -4.93 -16.35 -4.10
C LEU A 183 -4.76 -16.94 -5.51
N ILE A 184 -4.12 -18.11 -5.64
CA ILE A 184 -3.98 -18.79 -6.93
C ILE A 184 -5.32 -19.30 -7.44
N ASP A 185 -6.21 -19.76 -6.55
CA ASP A 185 -7.59 -20.12 -6.85
C ASP A 185 -8.38 -18.93 -7.45
N ALA A 186 -8.20 -17.73 -6.88
CA ALA A 186 -8.76 -16.49 -7.41
C ALA A 186 -8.22 -16.15 -8.81
N LEU A 187 -6.90 -16.26 -9.01
CA LEU A 187 -6.27 -15.96 -10.30
C LEU A 187 -6.68 -16.96 -11.39
N ALA A 188 -6.72 -18.25 -11.07
CA ALA A 188 -7.18 -19.27 -12.02
C ALA A 188 -8.62 -18.96 -12.46
N PHE A 189 -9.47 -18.49 -11.55
CA PHE A 189 -10.81 -18.03 -11.91
C PHE A 189 -10.73 -16.80 -12.83
N LEU A 190 -10.05 -15.73 -12.43
CA LEU A 190 -9.95 -14.49 -13.21
C LEU A 190 -9.37 -14.68 -14.62
N HIS A 191 -8.36 -15.53 -14.74
CA HIS A 191 -7.67 -15.86 -15.99
C HIS A 191 -8.44 -16.84 -16.88
N ASN A 192 -9.60 -17.34 -16.42
CA ASN A 192 -10.44 -18.31 -17.12
C ASN A 192 -9.78 -19.70 -17.31
N GLU A 193 -8.99 -20.10 -16.31
CA GLU A 193 -8.24 -21.38 -16.29
C GLU A 193 -8.75 -22.33 -15.19
N HIS A 194 -9.71 -21.89 -14.37
CA HIS A 194 -10.18 -22.66 -13.22
C HIS A 194 -11.02 -23.89 -13.63
N PRO A 195 -10.68 -25.11 -13.16
CA PRO A 195 -11.31 -26.35 -13.62
C PRO A 195 -12.83 -26.42 -13.35
N LYS A 196 -13.28 -25.87 -12.22
CA LYS A 196 -14.72 -25.82 -11.85
C LYS A 196 -15.59 -25.04 -12.85
N TYR A 197 -15.03 -24.07 -13.56
CA TYR A 197 -15.79 -23.15 -14.42
C TYR A 197 -15.63 -23.41 -15.91
N LYS A 198 -14.78 -24.38 -16.29
CA LYS A 198 -14.47 -24.72 -17.69
C LYS A 198 -15.73 -24.99 -18.52
N ASN A 199 -16.72 -25.65 -17.92
CA ASN A 199 -17.98 -26.02 -18.56
C ASN A 199 -19.18 -25.18 -18.11
N ASP A 200 -18.97 -24.14 -17.31
CA ASP A 200 -20.05 -23.25 -16.87
C ASP A 200 -20.39 -22.28 -18.02
N PRO A 201 -21.61 -22.30 -18.59
CA PRO A 201 -21.98 -21.41 -19.69
C PRO A 201 -21.83 -19.92 -19.35
N LEU A 202 -21.96 -19.54 -18.06
CA LEU A 202 -21.77 -18.16 -17.63
C LEU A 202 -20.30 -17.72 -17.72
N HIS A 203 -19.35 -18.64 -17.68
CA HIS A 203 -17.91 -18.36 -17.69
C HIS A 203 -17.19 -18.91 -18.93
N SER A 204 -17.86 -19.72 -19.73
CA SER A 204 -17.34 -20.22 -21.00
C SER A 204 -16.95 -19.07 -21.93
N ASN A 205 -15.81 -19.22 -22.62
CA ASN A 205 -15.26 -18.24 -23.58
C ASN A 205 -15.12 -16.81 -23.04
N ARG A 206 -15.03 -16.65 -21.72
CA ARG A 206 -14.82 -15.36 -21.08
C ARG A 206 -13.39 -14.85 -21.33
N LYS A 207 -13.26 -13.54 -21.53
CA LYS A 207 -11.96 -12.85 -21.49
C LYS A 207 -11.25 -13.06 -20.14
N SER A 208 -9.94 -13.23 -20.16
CA SER A 208 -9.13 -13.20 -18.95
C SER A 208 -9.11 -11.78 -18.38
N ILE A 209 -9.24 -11.69 -17.07
CA ILE A 209 -9.14 -10.43 -16.33
C ILE A 209 -7.72 -10.38 -15.75
N LEU A 210 -6.89 -9.47 -16.25
CA LEU A 210 -5.55 -9.23 -15.72
C LEU A 210 -5.60 -8.07 -14.71
N ASN A 211 -4.84 -8.19 -13.62
CA ASN A 211 -4.77 -7.14 -12.60
C ASN A 211 -3.37 -6.50 -12.55
N PRO A 212 -3.09 -5.47 -13.38
CA PRO A 212 -1.77 -4.84 -13.45
C PRO A 212 -1.31 -4.25 -12.10
N GLU A 213 -2.26 -3.93 -11.22
CA GLU A 213 -2.03 -3.37 -9.89
C GLU A 213 -2.23 -4.39 -8.76
N LEU A 214 -2.17 -5.70 -9.06
CA LEU A 214 -2.24 -6.75 -8.03
C LEU A 214 -1.17 -6.51 -6.96
N GLY A 215 -1.63 -6.19 -5.75
CA GLY A 215 -0.81 -5.90 -4.59
C GLY A 215 -1.48 -6.37 -3.30
N ALA A 216 -0.71 -6.41 -2.21
CA ALA A 216 -1.18 -6.90 -0.92
C ALA A 216 -2.36 -6.07 -0.34
N GLU A 217 -2.49 -4.81 -0.74
CA GLU A 217 -3.63 -3.95 -0.39
C GLU A 217 -4.95 -4.34 -1.06
N ASN A 218 -4.90 -5.10 -2.15
CA ASN A 218 -6.07 -5.54 -2.92
C ASN A 218 -6.54 -6.94 -2.50
N LEU A 219 -5.86 -7.57 -1.53
CA LEU A 219 -6.20 -8.85 -0.93
C LEU A 219 -6.85 -8.63 0.43
N TYR A 220 -8.17 -8.70 0.46
CA TYR A 220 -8.98 -8.50 1.66
C TYR A 220 -9.16 -9.81 2.43
N LEU A 221 -9.40 -9.70 3.73
CA LEU A 221 -9.57 -10.83 4.64
C LEU A 221 -10.93 -10.71 5.33
N GLY A 222 -11.72 -11.77 5.31
CA GLY A 222 -13.00 -11.83 6.01
C GLY A 222 -13.11 -13.09 6.86
N TRP A 223 -13.57 -12.94 8.10
CA TRP A 223 -13.82 -14.07 8.98
C TRP A 223 -14.99 -14.92 8.44
N PRO A 224 -14.89 -16.26 8.47
CA PRO A 224 -16.01 -17.11 8.12
C PRO A 224 -17.20 -16.85 9.05
N LEU A 225 -18.38 -16.69 8.48
CA LEU A 225 -19.60 -16.43 9.24
C LEU A 225 -19.83 -17.53 10.28
N LYS A 226 -20.14 -17.13 11.52
CA LYS A 226 -20.45 -18.03 12.66
C LYS A 226 -19.31 -18.94 13.11
N GLN A 227 -18.08 -18.69 12.67
CA GLN A 227 -16.89 -19.34 13.24
C GLN A 227 -16.14 -18.34 14.08
N SER A 228 -15.62 -18.81 15.21
CA SER A 228 -14.81 -17.99 16.10
C SER A 228 -13.38 -17.89 15.55
N SER A 229 -12.76 -16.72 15.71
CA SER A 229 -11.40 -16.41 15.20
C SER A 229 -10.33 -17.30 15.82
N ASP A 230 -10.61 -17.88 16.99
CA ASP A 230 -9.76 -18.85 17.71
C ASP A 230 -9.72 -20.25 17.05
N THR A 231 -10.63 -20.55 16.13
CA THR A 231 -10.80 -21.90 15.57
C THR A 231 -10.57 -21.99 14.06
N CYS A 232 -10.40 -20.84 13.39
CA CYS A 232 -10.23 -20.79 11.95
C CYS A 232 -9.36 -19.61 11.52
N TYR A 233 -8.92 -19.60 10.27
CA TYR A 233 -8.29 -18.43 9.66
C TYR A 233 -9.28 -17.65 8.81
N PRO A 234 -9.09 -16.34 8.60
CA PRO A 234 -9.92 -15.58 7.69
C PRO A 234 -9.78 -16.10 6.25
N ASP A 235 -10.79 -15.87 5.42
CA ASP A 235 -10.77 -16.18 3.99
C ASP A 235 -10.29 -14.98 3.17
N LEU A 236 -9.46 -15.25 2.17
CA LEU A 236 -8.99 -14.26 1.22
C LEU A 236 -10.08 -13.89 0.21
N ARG A 237 -10.19 -12.58 -0.07
CA ARG A 237 -11.06 -11.96 -1.08
C ARG A 237 -10.24 -10.99 -1.93
N LEU A 238 -9.95 -11.33 -3.17
CA LEU A 238 -9.31 -10.44 -4.13
C LEU A 238 -10.33 -9.44 -4.68
N GLY A 239 -9.98 -8.15 -4.70
CA GLY A 239 -10.82 -7.07 -5.23
C GLY A 239 -10.02 -5.96 -5.91
N ASP A 240 -10.68 -4.80 -6.08
CA ASP A 240 -10.16 -3.60 -6.76
C ASP A 240 -9.85 -3.83 -8.25
N PHE A 241 -10.90 -4.00 -9.05
CA PHE A 241 -10.79 -4.23 -10.50
C PHE A 241 -10.95 -2.95 -11.33
N GLY A 242 -10.79 -1.77 -10.71
CA GLY A 242 -10.91 -0.47 -11.39
C GLY A 242 -9.95 -0.30 -12.57
N ASN A 243 -8.76 -0.89 -12.48
CA ASN A 243 -7.72 -0.83 -13.51
C ASN A 243 -7.48 -2.18 -14.21
N SER A 244 -8.42 -3.13 -14.10
CA SER A 244 -8.26 -4.45 -14.73
C SER A 244 -8.25 -4.36 -16.25
N LEU A 245 -7.43 -5.20 -16.89
CA LEU A 245 -7.37 -5.35 -18.35
C LEU A 245 -8.11 -6.61 -18.79
N LEU A 246 -8.78 -6.54 -19.94
CA LEU A 246 -9.63 -7.61 -20.47
C LEU A 246 -9.06 -8.13 -21.79
N VAL A 247 -8.45 -9.31 -21.76
CA VAL A 247 -7.74 -9.91 -22.90
C VAL A 247 -8.30 -11.29 -23.24
N SER A 248 -7.98 -11.82 -24.43
CA SER A 248 -8.30 -13.22 -24.71
C SER A 248 -7.45 -14.14 -23.84
N PRO A 249 -7.93 -15.35 -23.47
CA PRO A 249 -7.13 -16.29 -22.70
C PRO A 249 -5.77 -16.58 -23.34
N GLY A 250 -4.71 -16.51 -22.52
CA GLY A 250 -3.32 -16.69 -22.95
C GLY A 250 -2.64 -15.44 -23.53
N GLU A 251 -3.39 -14.36 -23.80
CA GLU A 251 -2.82 -13.11 -24.30
C GLU A 251 -2.32 -12.18 -23.17
N GLY A 252 -1.52 -11.19 -23.54
CA GLY A 252 -1.06 -10.11 -22.66
C GLY A 252 -1.15 -8.75 -23.34
N VAL A 253 -0.96 -7.69 -22.56
CA VAL A 253 -0.95 -6.31 -23.06
C VAL A 253 0.43 -5.71 -22.86
N THR A 254 0.99 -5.14 -23.93
CA THR A 254 2.17 -4.29 -23.83
C THR A 254 1.76 -2.89 -23.39
N GLN A 255 2.25 -2.45 -22.23
CA GLN A 255 1.98 -1.12 -21.70
C GLN A 255 3.27 -0.51 -21.16
N LEU A 256 3.55 0.74 -21.55
CA LEU A 256 4.68 1.49 -21.02
C LEU A 256 4.42 1.78 -19.54
N GLU A 257 5.22 1.19 -18.65
CA GLU A 257 5.02 1.35 -17.21
C GLU A 257 5.64 2.67 -16.71
N THR A 258 4.86 3.44 -15.94
CA THR A 258 5.30 4.65 -15.22
C THR A 258 5.15 4.47 -13.70
N ASN A 259 5.93 5.20 -12.90
CA ASN A 259 5.94 5.17 -11.42
C ASN A 259 6.39 3.84 -10.77
N ILE A 260 7.67 3.49 -10.92
CA ILE A 260 8.17 2.13 -10.69
C ILE A 260 8.67 1.86 -9.25
N LYS A 261 8.03 0.89 -8.57
CA LYS A 261 8.61 0.14 -7.45
C LYS A 261 9.11 -1.23 -7.94
N PRO A 262 10.39 -1.39 -8.32
CA PRO A 262 10.90 -2.60 -8.98
C PRO A 262 10.89 -3.86 -8.10
N LYS A 263 10.71 -3.68 -6.79
CA LYS A 263 10.72 -4.77 -5.81
C LYS A 263 9.59 -5.77 -6.03
N GLU A 264 8.41 -5.33 -6.43
CA GLU A 264 7.21 -6.19 -6.55
C GLU A 264 6.87 -6.48 -8.04
N LYS A 265 7.74 -6.08 -8.96
CA LYS A 265 7.50 -6.17 -10.41
C LYS A 265 7.87 -7.52 -11.01
N PRO A 266 7.06 -8.04 -11.94
CA PRO A 266 7.45 -9.14 -12.80
C PRO A 266 8.75 -8.86 -13.58
N PRO A 267 9.55 -9.88 -13.89
CA PRO A 267 10.75 -9.78 -14.72
C PRO A 267 10.49 -9.37 -16.19
N GLU A 268 9.30 -9.64 -16.71
CA GLU A 268 8.88 -9.21 -18.03
C GLU A 268 8.49 -7.72 -18.03
N LEU A 269 9.42 -6.84 -18.43
CA LEU A 269 9.16 -5.41 -18.50
C LEU A 269 8.09 -5.08 -19.55
N ASN A 270 7.22 -4.13 -19.23
CA ASN A 270 6.15 -3.62 -20.10
C ASN A 270 5.11 -4.66 -20.55
N LEU A 271 5.18 -5.90 -20.10
CA LEU A 271 4.20 -6.94 -20.40
C LEU A 271 3.32 -7.18 -19.17
N VAL A 272 2.01 -7.03 -19.37
CA VAL A 272 1.00 -7.46 -18.39
C VAL A 272 0.31 -8.70 -18.95
N SER A 273 0.54 -9.86 -18.32
CA SER A 273 -0.09 -11.13 -18.67
C SER A 273 -0.65 -11.84 -17.43
N ALA A 274 -1.36 -12.95 -17.65
CA ALA A 274 -1.80 -13.84 -16.56
C ALA A 274 -0.61 -14.33 -15.72
N LYS A 275 0.53 -14.62 -16.36
CA LYS A 275 1.75 -15.04 -15.66
C LYS A 275 2.40 -13.89 -14.89
N SER A 276 2.21 -12.64 -15.32
CA SER A 276 2.63 -11.47 -14.55
C SER A 276 1.86 -11.35 -13.22
N ASP A 277 0.57 -11.69 -13.21
CA ASP A 277 -0.21 -11.77 -11.96
C ASP A 277 0.29 -12.90 -11.05
N ILE A 278 0.70 -14.05 -11.61
CA ILE A 278 1.31 -15.15 -10.83
C ILE A 278 2.59 -14.71 -10.13
N TRP A 279 3.46 -13.97 -10.81
CA TRP A 279 4.65 -13.41 -10.16
C TRP A 279 4.28 -12.47 -9.01
N ARG A 280 3.32 -11.56 -9.23
CA ARG A 280 2.85 -10.62 -8.19
C ARG A 280 2.27 -11.37 -6.99
N ALA A 281 1.47 -12.41 -7.22
CA ALA A 281 0.95 -13.28 -6.17
C ALA A 281 2.07 -13.96 -5.37
N GLY A 282 3.05 -14.57 -6.06
CA GLY A 282 4.23 -15.15 -5.43
C GLY A 282 5.02 -14.14 -4.60
N SER A 283 5.18 -12.92 -5.10
CA SER A 283 5.90 -11.83 -4.40
C SER A 283 5.17 -11.40 -3.13
N ILE A 284 3.84 -11.33 -3.16
CA ILE A 284 3.02 -11.03 -1.98
C ILE A 284 3.22 -12.10 -0.91
N ILE A 285 3.05 -13.39 -1.27
CA ILE A 285 3.22 -14.51 -0.34
C ILE A 285 4.65 -14.60 0.19
N PHE A 286 5.65 -14.43 -0.67
CA PHE A 286 7.06 -14.36 -0.28
C PHE A 286 7.31 -13.26 0.74
N SER A 287 6.74 -12.07 0.52
CA SER A 287 6.90 -10.94 1.45
C SER A 287 6.22 -11.18 2.80
N LEU A 288 5.15 -11.99 2.83
CA LEU A 288 4.48 -12.40 4.06
C LEU A 288 5.33 -13.40 4.84
N ALA A 289 5.99 -14.35 4.15
CA ALA A 289 6.91 -15.28 4.78
C ALA A 289 8.18 -14.56 5.30
N LYS A 290 8.77 -13.63 4.55
CA LYS A 290 10.02 -12.96 4.92
C LYS A 290 9.85 -11.73 5.83
N LEU A 291 8.70 -11.05 5.81
CA LEU A 291 8.36 -9.78 6.50
C LEU A 291 9.26 -8.56 6.25
N TYR A 292 10.58 -8.68 6.41
CA TYR A 292 11.56 -7.61 6.25
C TYR A 292 12.18 -7.56 4.85
N HIS A 293 11.89 -8.56 4.02
CA HIS A 293 12.37 -8.64 2.65
C HIS A 293 11.21 -8.86 1.69
N SER A 294 11.19 -8.06 0.62
CA SER A 294 10.44 -8.36 -0.60
C SER A 294 11.40 -9.03 -1.59
N THR A 295 10.87 -9.46 -2.75
CA THR A 295 11.72 -9.69 -3.92
C THR A 295 12.55 -8.41 -4.18
N ASN A 296 13.88 -8.53 -4.27
CA ASN A 296 14.77 -7.35 -4.41
C ASN A 296 16.12 -7.73 -5.02
N THR A 297 16.72 -6.83 -5.80
CA THR A 297 18.11 -6.99 -6.27
C THR A 297 19.10 -6.45 -5.23
N LYS A 298 20.32 -7.00 -5.19
CA LYS A 298 21.46 -6.35 -4.50
C LYS A 298 22.07 -5.21 -5.32
N LYS A 299 21.70 -5.10 -6.60
CA LYS A 299 22.21 -4.08 -7.51
C LYS A 299 21.66 -2.72 -7.07
N ARG A 300 22.55 -1.84 -6.61
CA ARG A 300 22.21 -0.45 -6.31
C ARG A 300 22.21 0.34 -7.62
N TRP A 301 21.23 1.20 -7.81
CA TRP A 301 21.22 2.20 -8.87
C TRP A 301 21.02 3.59 -8.26
N LYS A 302 21.40 4.63 -9.01
CA LYS A 302 21.16 6.03 -8.64
C LYS A 302 20.00 6.55 -9.49
N GLY A 303 19.16 7.41 -8.90
CA GLY A 303 18.00 7.99 -9.60
C GLY A 303 16.75 7.12 -9.57
N LEU A 304 15.74 7.50 -10.35
CA LEU A 304 14.52 6.73 -10.48
C LEU A 304 14.78 5.51 -11.36
N PHE A 305 14.07 4.41 -11.09
CA PHE A 305 14.21 3.21 -11.92
C PHE A 305 13.77 3.46 -13.37
N GLU A 306 12.89 4.42 -13.61
CA GLU A 306 12.42 4.85 -14.93
C GLU A 306 13.50 5.56 -15.76
N ASP A 307 14.46 6.20 -15.09
CA ASP A 307 15.56 6.92 -15.75
C ASP A 307 16.64 5.97 -16.28
N LEU A 308 16.58 4.68 -15.90
CA LEU A 308 17.52 3.67 -16.33
C LEU A 308 17.22 3.21 -17.76
N SER A 309 18.26 2.84 -18.49
CA SER A 309 18.09 2.20 -19.79
C SER A 309 17.29 0.91 -19.66
N GLU A 310 16.58 0.51 -20.71
CA GLU A 310 15.83 -0.75 -20.74
C GLU A 310 16.70 -1.97 -20.39
N LYS A 311 17.95 -1.99 -20.86
CA LYS A 311 18.93 -3.02 -20.52
C LYS A 311 19.21 -3.06 -19.01
N GLU A 312 19.48 -1.92 -18.39
CA GLU A 312 19.73 -1.86 -16.94
C GLU A 312 18.52 -2.28 -16.12
N ARG A 313 17.31 -1.86 -16.54
CA ARG A 313 16.05 -2.28 -15.93
C ARG A 313 15.89 -3.79 -16.03
N GLN A 314 16.15 -4.37 -17.21
CA GLN A 314 16.04 -5.80 -17.44
C GLN A 314 17.04 -6.58 -16.58
N GLU A 315 18.30 -6.13 -16.51
CA GLU A 315 19.32 -6.74 -15.65
C GLU A 315 18.94 -6.71 -14.16
N ILE A 316 18.24 -5.67 -13.70
CA ILE A 316 17.76 -5.56 -12.33
C ILE A 316 16.64 -6.56 -12.06
N VAL A 317 15.63 -6.64 -12.94
CA VAL A 317 14.46 -7.50 -12.72
C VAL A 317 14.75 -8.98 -13.01
N MET A 318 15.76 -9.28 -13.82
CA MET A 318 16.22 -10.66 -14.09
C MET A 318 17.29 -11.17 -13.10
N ASP A 319 17.63 -10.41 -12.06
CA ASP A 319 18.63 -10.86 -11.07
C ASP A 319 18.11 -12.10 -10.31
N PRO A 320 18.77 -13.27 -10.41
CA PRO A 320 18.35 -14.50 -9.71
C PRO A 320 18.35 -14.35 -8.19
N ARG A 321 19.10 -13.39 -7.64
CA ARG A 321 19.17 -13.12 -6.20
C ARG A 321 17.92 -12.40 -5.66
N ARG A 322 16.96 -12.05 -6.55
CA ARG A 322 15.63 -11.53 -6.17
C ARG A 322 14.82 -12.53 -5.38
N VAL A 323 15.04 -13.82 -5.62
CA VAL A 323 14.30 -14.92 -5.01
C VAL A 323 15.27 -15.68 -4.10
N ARG A 324 15.28 -15.31 -2.82
CA ARG A 324 16.07 -16.02 -1.80
C ARG A 324 15.21 -17.08 -1.12
N PRO A 325 15.79 -18.08 -0.44
CA PRO A 325 15.01 -18.96 0.42
C PRO A 325 14.23 -18.15 1.47
N ILE A 326 12.99 -18.56 1.79
CA ILE A 326 12.21 -18.01 2.92
C ILE A 326 12.91 -18.28 4.27
N ASP A 327 12.32 -17.84 5.38
CA ASP A 327 12.93 -18.05 6.70
C ASP A 327 12.90 -19.53 7.08
N SER A 328 13.98 -20.02 7.69
CA SER A 328 14.21 -21.45 7.95
C SER A 328 13.27 -22.09 8.96
N HIS A 329 12.39 -21.31 9.60
CA HIS A 329 11.35 -21.84 10.47
C HIS A 329 10.08 -22.28 9.72
N TYR A 330 10.00 -21.99 8.42
CA TYR A 330 8.98 -22.55 7.53
C TYR A 330 9.51 -23.78 6.79
N SER A 331 8.60 -24.64 6.33
CA SER A 331 8.96 -25.82 5.56
C SER A 331 9.61 -25.50 4.21
N GLU A 332 10.52 -26.38 3.79
CA GLU A 332 11.12 -26.36 2.44
C GLU A 332 10.05 -26.53 1.35
N ASP A 333 8.97 -27.27 1.63
CA ASP A 333 7.84 -27.42 0.72
C ASP A 333 7.17 -26.06 0.42
N LEU A 334 7.01 -25.21 1.43
CA LEU A 334 6.45 -23.87 1.25
C LEU A 334 7.41 -23.00 0.42
N ASP A 335 8.71 -23.04 0.72
CA ASP A 335 9.73 -22.32 -0.06
C ASP A 335 9.72 -22.73 -1.54
N SER A 336 9.69 -24.04 -1.79
CA SER A 336 9.65 -24.62 -3.12
C SER A 336 8.41 -24.17 -3.89
N MET A 337 7.23 -24.25 -3.27
CA MET A 337 5.98 -23.83 -3.93
C MET A 337 5.91 -22.32 -4.16
N ILE A 338 6.41 -21.47 -3.26
CA ILE A 338 6.48 -20.02 -3.50
C ILE A 338 7.40 -19.72 -4.69
N LYS A 339 8.54 -20.42 -4.80
CA LYS A 339 9.48 -20.27 -5.90
C LYS A 339 8.89 -20.66 -7.27
N ARG A 340 7.89 -21.56 -7.32
CA ARG A 340 7.14 -21.86 -8.55
C ARG A 340 6.44 -20.63 -9.14
N SER A 341 5.92 -19.73 -8.29
CA SER A 341 5.36 -18.45 -8.76
C SER A 341 6.43 -17.43 -9.17
N LEU A 342 7.62 -17.53 -8.59
CA LEU A 342 8.73 -16.59 -8.75
C LEU A 342 9.78 -17.04 -9.78
N VAL A 343 9.35 -17.81 -10.79
CA VAL A 343 10.19 -18.17 -11.94
C VAL A 343 10.45 -16.91 -12.77
N LEU A 344 11.73 -16.61 -13.00
CA LEU A 344 12.16 -15.39 -13.69
C LEU A 344 11.74 -15.37 -15.15
N ASP A 345 11.94 -16.49 -15.85
CA ASP A 345 11.51 -16.64 -17.23
C ASP A 345 9.97 -16.72 -17.29
N HIS A 346 9.38 -15.77 -18.00
CA HIS A 346 7.93 -15.71 -18.22
C HIS A 346 7.39 -16.99 -18.87
N ASN A 347 8.13 -17.60 -19.78
CA ASN A 347 7.66 -18.78 -20.53
C ASN A 347 7.66 -20.04 -19.65
N GLU A 348 8.62 -20.16 -18.75
CA GLU A 348 8.75 -21.28 -17.81
C GLU A 348 7.86 -21.12 -16.56
N ARG A 349 7.38 -19.91 -16.27
CA ARG A 349 6.47 -19.68 -15.13
C ARG A 349 5.14 -20.40 -15.38
N PRO A 350 4.59 -21.14 -14.41
CA PRO A 350 3.32 -21.83 -14.59
C PRO A 350 2.16 -20.85 -14.78
N SER A 351 1.13 -21.30 -15.49
CA SER A 351 -0.19 -20.66 -15.51
C SER A 351 -0.89 -20.78 -14.16
N ALA A 352 -1.97 -20.02 -13.95
CA ALA A 352 -2.74 -20.09 -12.72
C ALA A 352 -3.42 -21.45 -12.55
N GLY A 353 -3.93 -22.02 -13.65
CA GLY A 353 -4.55 -23.35 -13.66
C GLY A 353 -3.56 -24.47 -13.32
N GLU A 354 -2.36 -24.44 -13.89
CA GLU A 354 -1.29 -25.41 -13.57
C GLU A 354 -0.87 -25.30 -12.11
N LEU A 355 -0.60 -24.08 -11.63
CA LEU A 355 -0.16 -23.87 -10.26
C LEU A 355 -1.25 -24.21 -9.24
N LEU A 356 -2.53 -23.95 -9.55
CA LEU A 356 -3.66 -24.37 -8.71
C LEU A 356 -3.70 -25.90 -8.56
N HIS A 357 -3.43 -26.63 -9.64
CA HIS A 357 -3.36 -28.09 -9.61
C HIS A 357 -2.19 -28.57 -8.73
N GLU A 358 -1.00 -28.01 -8.90
CA GLU A 358 0.19 -28.31 -8.10
C GLU A 358 -0.04 -28.01 -6.60
N LEU A 359 -0.68 -26.88 -6.27
CA LEU A 359 -0.91 -26.45 -4.88
C LEU A 359 -2.00 -27.24 -4.14
N ARG A 360 -2.95 -27.85 -4.86
CA ARG A 360 -4.14 -28.46 -4.24
C ARG A 360 -3.79 -29.48 -3.18
N HIS A 361 -2.93 -30.45 -3.51
CA HIS A 361 -2.57 -31.51 -2.57
C HIS A 361 -1.79 -31.00 -1.35
N PRO A 362 -0.65 -30.27 -1.50
CA PRO A 362 0.09 -29.78 -0.34
C PRO A 362 -0.75 -28.84 0.53
N ALA A 363 -1.52 -27.92 -0.05
CA ALA A 363 -2.39 -27.03 0.72
C ALA A 363 -3.45 -27.82 1.52
N THR A 364 -4.11 -28.80 0.89
CA THR A 364 -5.11 -29.64 1.56
C THR A 364 -4.50 -30.44 2.71
N LEU A 365 -3.31 -31.01 2.52
CA LEU A 365 -2.61 -31.72 3.59
C LEU A 365 -2.36 -30.83 4.81
N ARG A 366 -1.86 -29.60 4.60
CA ARG A 366 -1.58 -28.66 5.70
C ARG A 366 -2.86 -28.15 6.37
N LEU A 367 -3.91 -27.89 5.60
CA LEU A 367 -5.18 -27.42 6.14
C LEU A 367 -5.91 -28.50 6.96
N ASN A 368 -5.70 -29.79 6.65
CA ASN A 368 -6.24 -30.91 7.41
C ASN A 368 -5.38 -31.31 8.61
N ALA A 369 -4.12 -30.87 8.66
CA ALA A 369 -3.20 -31.12 9.75
C ALA A 369 -3.52 -30.21 10.95
N LYS A 370 -4.53 -30.57 11.75
CA LYS A 370 -5.00 -29.76 12.89
C LYS A 370 -3.89 -29.31 13.87
N TYR A 371 -2.83 -30.10 14.01
CA TYR A 371 -1.66 -29.76 14.86
C TYR A 371 -0.83 -28.58 14.32
N MET A 372 -0.98 -28.20 13.04
CA MET A 372 -0.34 -27.04 12.43
C MET A 372 -1.12 -25.74 12.67
N PHE A 373 -2.38 -25.85 13.11
CA PHE A 373 -3.17 -24.67 13.42
C PHE A 373 -2.56 -23.96 14.62
N LYS A 374 -2.30 -22.67 14.43
CA LYS A 374 -1.94 -21.73 15.49
C LYS A 374 -2.86 -20.54 15.35
N GLU A 375 -3.52 -20.18 16.44
CA GLU A 375 -4.39 -19.00 16.48
C GLU A 375 -3.62 -17.75 16.02
N LEU A 376 -4.32 -16.86 15.32
CA LEU A 376 -3.75 -15.57 14.96
C LEU A 376 -3.72 -14.69 16.22
N PRO A 377 -2.68 -13.87 16.43
CA PRO A 377 -2.66 -12.94 17.55
C PRO A 377 -3.89 -12.03 17.54
N ASP A 378 -4.35 -11.64 18.73
CA ASP A 378 -5.51 -10.78 18.97
C ASP A 378 -5.49 -9.49 18.15
N TRP A 379 -4.32 -8.86 18.02
CA TRP A 379 -4.14 -7.64 17.23
C TRP A 379 -4.39 -7.79 15.72
N VAL A 380 -4.58 -9.00 15.21
CA VAL A 380 -4.93 -9.24 13.79
C VAL A 380 -6.41 -8.90 13.56
N GLY A 381 -6.64 -7.78 12.88
CA GLY A 381 -8.00 -7.32 12.51
C GLY A 381 -8.50 -6.17 13.38
N ASP A 382 -7.91 -5.96 14.55
CA ASP A 382 -8.28 -4.89 15.51
C ASP A 382 -8.22 -3.47 14.92
N LYS A 383 -7.41 -3.26 13.88
CA LYS A 383 -7.21 -1.93 13.27
C LYS A 383 -8.21 -1.58 12.17
N VAL A 384 -9.18 -2.46 11.86
CA VAL A 384 -10.19 -2.17 10.82
C VAL A 384 -11.19 -1.13 11.31
N VAL A 385 -11.63 -1.24 12.57
CA VAL A 385 -12.51 -0.27 13.23
C VAL A 385 -11.89 0.10 14.58
N THR A 386 -11.54 1.36 14.75
CA THR A 386 -10.96 1.93 15.98
C THR A 386 -11.82 3.08 16.46
N GLU A 387 -11.72 3.46 17.74
CA GLU A 387 -12.47 4.62 18.28
C GLU A 387 -12.24 5.90 17.45
N ASP A 388 -11.04 6.07 16.90
CA ASP A 388 -10.66 7.21 16.07
C ASP A 388 -11.26 7.24 14.65
N ASN A 389 -11.87 6.13 14.19
CA ASN A 389 -12.43 6.03 12.84
C ASN A 389 -13.94 5.77 12.81
N ILE A 390 -14.61 5.71 13.96
CA ILE A 390 -16.06 5.54 14.06
C ILE A 390 -16.78 6.86 13.74
N PHE A 391 -17.91 6.76 13.06
CA PHE A 391 -18.83 7.88 12.89
C PHE A 391 -19.87 7.89 14.00
N PHE A 392 -20.16 9.10 14.49
CA PHE A 392 -21.29 9.34 15.37
C PHE A 392 -22.47 9.84 14.54
N GLU A 393 -23.61 9.18 14.67
CA GLU A 393 -24.80 9.49 13.88
C GLU A 393 -25.31 10.90 14.19
N GLU A 394 -25.28 11.34 15.46
CA GLU A 394 -25.67 12.71 15.81
C GLU A 394 -24.81 13.74 15.08
N ARG A 395 -23.50 13.51 15.05
CA ARG A 395 -22.55 14.38 14.36
C ARG A 395 -22.80 14.43 12.87
N LEU A 396 -22.98 13.30 12.20
CA LEU A 396 -23.28 13.31 10.77
C LEU A 396 -24.60 14.04 10.47
N ASN A 397 -25.63 13.86 11.31
CA ASN A 397 -26.92 14.55 11.17
C ASN A 397 -26.82 16.07 11.36
N GLU A 398 -25.99 16.54 12.30
CA GLU A 398 -25.66 17.97 12.45
C GLU A 398 -24.99 18.51 11.18
N LEU A 399 -24.03 17.78 10.63
CA LEU A 399 -23.26 18.19 9.47
C LEU A 399 -24.06 18.20 8.17
N VAL A 400 -25.08 17.36 8.06
CA VAL A 400 -26.01 17.36 6.91
C VAL A 400 -26.77 18.68 6.82
N GLN A 401 -26.99 19.39 7.93
CA GLN A 401 -27.71 20.67 7.92
C GLN A 401 -27.06 21.70 7.00
N PRO A 402 -27.86 22.56 6.33
CA PRO A 402 -27.33 23.54 5.38
C PRO A 402 -26.28 24.47 5.99
N GLY A 403 -25.09 24.52 5.39
CA GLY A 403 -24.03 25.44 5.79
C GLY A 403 -23.14 24.97 6.96
N GLU A 404 -23.54 23.95 7.72
CA GLU A 404 -22.76 23.45 8.86
C GLU A 404 -21.48 22.76 8.40
N PHE A 405 -21.59 21.88 7.40
CA PHE A 405 -20.43 21.24 6.81
C PHE A 405 -19.44 22.25 6.19
N GLU A 406 -19.95 23.26 5.50
CA GLU A 406 -19.14 24.29 4.85
C GLU A 406 -18.37 25.16 5.87
N ARG A 407 -19.00 25.50 7.00
CA ARG A 407 -18.37 26.18 8.15
C ARG A 407 -17.26 25.31 8.74
N MET A 408 -17.54 24.04 8.96
CA MET A 408 -16.57 23.09 9.51
C MET A 408 -15.39 22.86 8.54
N ARG A 409 -15.65 22.66 7.25
CA ARG A 409 -14.64 22.59 6.18
C ARG A 409 -13.73 23.83 6.18
N THR A 410 -14.30 25.01 6.38
CA THR A 410 -13.53 26.27 6.46
C THR A 410 -12.65 26.30 7.71
N ARG A 411 -13.19 25.93 8.88
CA ARG A 411 -12.43 25.84 10.13
C ARG A 411 -11.23 24.91 9.99
N TRP A 412 -11.43 23.73 9.40
CA TRP A 412 -10.34 22.78 9.20
C TRP A 412 -9.29 23.22 8.20
N LYS A 413 -9.69 23.85 7.09
CA LYS A 413 -8.72 24.46 6.16
C LYS A 413 -7.82 25.47 6.89
N ASN A 414 -8.39 26.24 7.81
CA ASN A 414 -7.62 27.20 8.61
C ASN A 414 -6.68 26.49 9.61
N GLU A 415 -7.16 25.47 10.32
CA GLU A 415 -6.33 24.66 11.24
C GLU A 415 -5.18 23.94 10.52
N GLU A 416 -5.45 23.39 9.33
CA GLU A 416 -4.43 22.71 8.53
C GLU A 416 -3.39 23.71 7.99
N ALA A 417 -3.83 24.87 7.51
CA ALA A 417 -2.93 25.95 7.13
C ALA A 417 -2.03 26.39 8.29
N LEU A 418 -2.57 26.45 9.50
CA LEU A 418 -1.82 26.75 10.71
C LEU A 418 -0.80 25.64 11.03
N LYS A 419 -1.21 24.37 11.03
CA LYS A 419 -0.31 23.22 11.24
C LYS A 419 0.83 23.19 10.22
N ARG A 420 0.54 23.43 8.93
CA ARG A 420 1.56 23.51 7.87
C ARG A 420 2.54 24.66 8.10
N ARG A 421 2.06 25.81 8.58
CA ARG A 421 2.93 26.95 8.94
C ARG A 421 3.86 26.60 10.10
N LEU A 422 3.33 25.97 11.15
CA LEU A 422 4.13 25.54 12.31
C LEU A 422 5.16 24.47 11.92
N LEU A 423 4.78 23.48 11.11
CA LEU A 423 5.71 22.46 10.62
C LEU A 423 6.83 23.06 9.76
N LYS A 424 6.51 23.98 8.84
CA LYS A 424 7.52 24.68 8.04
C LYS A 424 8.51 25.45 8.92
N LYS A 425 8.02 26.08 9.99
CA LYS A 425 8.86 26.77 10.96
C LYS A 425 9.81 25.79 11.68
N SER A 426 9.27 24.69 12.19
CA SER A 426 10.07 23.65 12.86
C SER A 426 11.12 23.01 11.95
N LEU A 427 10.79 22.70 10.69
CA LEU A 427 11.74 22.16 9.71
C LEU A 427 12.85 23.16 9.37
N LYS A 428 12.53 24.45 9.31
CA LYS A 428 13.52 25.51 9.10
C LYS A 428 14.49 25.58 10.28
N GLU A 429 13.97 25.59 11.51
CA GLU A 429 14.79 25.59 12.73
C GLU A 429 15.68 24.33 12.84
N GLU A 430 15.17 23.15 12.48
CA GLU A 430 15.96 21.91 12.44
C GLU A 430 17.08 21.97 11.39
N LYS A 431 16.78 22.54 10.21
CA LYS A 431 17.79 22.72 9.15
C LYS A 431 18.90 23.66 9.60
N GLU A 432 18.53 24.80 10.19
CA GLU A 432 19.49 25.76 10.75
C GLU A 432 20.36 25.12 11.84
N ARG A 433 19.77 24.30 12.73
CA ARG A 433 20.51 23.55 13.74
C ARG A 433 21.52 22.57 13.12
N LYS A 434 21.10 21.76 12.14
CA LYS A 434 22.00 20.83 11.43
C LYS A 434 23.13 21.54 10.69
N GLU A 435 22.85 22.70 10.09
CA GLU A 435 23.87 23.52 9.44
C GLU A 435 24.89 24.07 10.46
N MET A 436 24.45 24.46 11.66
CA MET A 436 25.35 24.87 12.75
C MET A 436 26.19 23.70 13.28
N GLU A 437 25.58 22.53 13.52
CA GLU A 437 26.29 21.32 13.95
C GLU A 437 27.33 20.88 12.90
N ALA A 438 26.98 20.89 11.61
CA ALA A 438 27.90 20.54 10.54
C ALA A 438 29.09 21.51 10.44
N LYS A 439 28.86 22.81 10.69
CA LYS A 439 29.94 23.80 10.76
C LYS A 439 30.85 23.55 11.95
N ALA A 440 30.29 23.28 13.13
CA ALA A 440 31.07 22.98 14.33
C ALA A 440 31.96 21.72 14.14
N ILE A 441 31.40 20.65 13.58
CA ILE A 441 32.15 19.42 13.27
C ILE A 441 33.24 19.67 12.21
N ALA A 442 32.96 20.50 11.20
CA ALA A 442 33.95 20.86 10.19
C ALA A 442 35.12 21.65 10.81
N GLU A 443 34.83 22.61 11.70
CA GLU A 443 35.84 23.38 12.44
C GLU A 443 36.67 22.49 13.37
N GLU A 444 36.05 21.56 14.09
CA GLU A 444 36.72 20.59 14.95
C GLU A 444 37.66 19.67 14.15
N ASN A 445 37.21 19.14 13.01
CA ASN A 445 38.04 18.32 12.13
C ASN A 445 39.25 19.09 11.59
N ILE A 446 39.07 20.37 11.21
CA ILE A 446 40.18 21.23 10.78
C ILE A 446 41.19 21.40 11.92
N LEU A 447 40.73 21.69 13.13
CA LEU A 447 41.60 21.84 14.30
C LEU A 447 42.35 20.55 14.62
N SER A 448 41.67 19.41 14.59
CA SER A 448 42.28 18.09 14.82
C SER A 448 43.35 17.76 13.77
N ASN A 449 43.13 18.10 12.50
CA ASN A 449 44.11 17.87 11.45
C ASN A 449 45.35 18.75 11.64
N ILE A 450 45.17 20.04 11.95
CA ILE A 450 46.28 20.97 12.19
C ILE A 450 47.06 20.55 13.44
N TRP A 451 46.37 20.08 14.49
CA TRP A 451 47.00 19.49 15.68
C TRP A 451 47.83 18.26 15.33
N ALA A 452 47.28 17.31 14.58
CA ALA A 452 47.98 16.10 14.17
C ALA A 452 49.21 16.41 13.31
N GLU A 453 49.10 17.38 12.38
CA GLU A 453 50.24 17.88 11.61
C GLU A 453 51.29 18.56 12.49
N TRP A 454 50.85 19.34 13.48
CA TRP A 454 51.76 20.02 14.42
C TRP A 454 52.56 19.01 15.26
N VAL A 455 51.91 17.99 15.82
CA VAL A 455 52.52 16.91 16.61
C VAL A 455 53.38 15.98 15.73
N GLY A 456 52.98 15.75 14.48
CA GLY A 456 53.66 14.82 13.56
C GLY A 456 54.96 15.34 12.94
N ARG A 457 55.35 16.60 13.18
CA ARG A 457 56.63 17.15 12.71
C ARG A 457 57.77 16.63 13.59
N GLU A 458 58.64 15.85 12.97
CA GLU A 458 59.31 14.67 13.52
C GLU A 458 60.48 14.88 14.53
N GLU A 459 60.60 16.02 15.22
CA GLU A 459 61.65 16.20 16.27
C GLU A 459 61.12 16.18 17.71
N ASP A 460 59.81 16.38 17.94
CA ASP A 460 59.23 16.52 19.28
C ASP A 460 58.44 15.29 19.78
N LEU A 461 58.31 14.21 19.01
CA LEU A 461 57.59 13.00 19.45
C LEU A 461 58.18 12.36 20.72
N ARG A 462 59.49 12.53 20.97
CA ARG A 462 60.15 12.10 22.22
C ARG A 462 59.64 12.88 23.44
N SER A 463 59.23 14.13 23.24
CA SER A 463 58.69 15.02 24.27
C SER A 463 57.25 14.67 24.67
N PHE A 464 56.54 13.87 23.86
CA PHE A 464 55.17 13.43 24.13
C PHE A 464 55.06 11.94 24.50
N ALA A 465 56.10 11.15 24.25
CA ALA A 465 56.11 9.69 24.46
C ALA A 465 55.87 9.22 25.92
N HIS A 466 55.92 10.14 26.88
CA HIS A 466 55.74 9.88 28.31
C HIS A 466 54.45 10.49 28.88
N LEU A 467 53.65 11.18 28.07
CA LEU A 467 52.37 11.75 28.50
C LEU A 467 51.27 10.69 28.49
N THR A 468 50.41 10.77 29.51
CA THR A 468 49.14 10.04 29.57
C THR A 468 48.11 10.64 28.60
N TYR A 469 47.03 9.91 28.31
CA TYR A 469 45.94 10.41 27.48
C TYR A 469 45.34 11.72 28.03
N ASP A 470 45.12 11.80 29.34
CA ASP A 470 44.58 13.01 29.98
C ASP A 470 45.53 14.22 29.82
N GLU A 471 46.84 14.01 29.89
CA GLU A 471 47.85 15.06 29.68
C GLU A 471 47.95 15.52 28.22
N ILE A 472 47.67 14.63 27.27
CA ILE A 472 47.58 14.95 25.84
C ILE A 472 46.34 15.80 25.57
N ASP A 473 45.21 15.48 26.19
CA ASP A 473 43.97 16.24 26.06
C ASP A 473 44.10 17.65 26.68
N ASP A 474 44.70 17.76 27.88
CA ASP A 474 45.03 19.04 28.51
C ASP A 474 45.99 19.88 27.65
N LEU A 475 46.94 19.23 26.96
CA LEU A 475 47.84 19.91 26.04
C LEU A 475 47.12 20.38 24.78
N LEU A 476 46.21 19.59 24.21
CA LEU A 476 45.38 19.97 23.05
C LEU A 476 44.50 21.18 23.39
N GLU A 477 43.89 21.22 24.58
CA GLU A 477 43.08 22.36 25.02
C GLU A 477 43.94 23.63 25.13
N ARG A 478 45.09 23.54 25.80
CA ARG A 478 46.05 24.67 25.90
C ARG A 478 46.54 25.11 24.53
N TRP A 479 46.90 24.17 23.66
CA TRP A 479 47.36 24.46 22.30
C TRP A 479 46.30 25.19 21.50
N THR A 480 45.05 24.75 21.58
CA THR A 480 43.91 25.39 20.90
C THR A 480 43.74 26.85 21.34
N VAL A 481 43.82 27.11 22.65
CA VAL A 481 43.71 28.48 23.21
C VAL A 481 44.88 29.36 22.78
N VAL A 482 46.10 28.87 22.89
CA VAL A 482 47.33 29.60 22.54
C VAL A 482 47.37 29.90 21.04
N ARG A 483 47.10 28.91 20.18
CA ARG A 483 47.01 29.09 18.72
C ARG A 483 45.99 30.16 18.36
N SER A 484 44.80 30.12 18.95
CA SER A 484 43.75 31.13 18.71
C SER A 484 44.19 32.55 19.10
N LYS A 485 44.81 32.72 20.28
CA LYS A 485 45.34 34.02 20.73
C LYS A 485 46.51 34.51 19.88
N ALA A 486 47.41 33.61 19.50
CA ALA A 486 48.61 33.93 18.73
C ALA A 486 48.29 34.29 17.27
N LEU A 487 47.34 33.59 16.62
CA LEU A 487 46.81 33.95 15.29
C LEU A 487 46.25 35.37 15.27
N LYS A 488 45.47 35.77 16.29
CA LYS A 488 44.93 37.15 16.42
C LYS A 488 46.04 38.21 16.51
N ARG A 489 47.18 37.87 17.13
CA ARG A 489 48.34 38.75 17.26
C ARG A 489 49.33 38.63 16.10
N LYS A 490 49.02 37.81 15.08
CA LYS A 490 49.91 37.48 13.95
C LYS A 490 51.26 36.88 14.39
N LEU A 491 51.26 36.19 15.53
CA LEU A 491 52.42 35.51 16.10
C LEU A 491 52.44 34.00 15.77
N TRP A 492 51.45 33.51 15.02
CA TRP A 492 51.29 32.12 14.64
C TRP A 492 51.02 32.03 13.14
N VAL A 493 51.71 31.11 12.47
CA VAL A 493 51.46 30.72 11.07
C VAL A 493 51.42 29.21 11.04
N ASP A 494 50.36 28.63 10.47
CA ASP A 494 50.20 27.18 10.42
C ASP A 494 51.31 26.52 9.56
N PRO A 495 51.82 25.34 9.96
CA PRO A 495 51.24 24.44 10.97
C PRO A 495 51.54 24.83 12.43
N GLY A 496 52.31 25.89 12.67
CA GLY A 496 52.65 26.40 14.00
C GLY A 496 54.15 26.30 14.33
N PRO A 497 54.60 26.88 15.45
CA PRO A 497 56.00 26.89 15.90
C PRO A 497 56.43 25.52 16.46
N SER A 498 57.70 25.37 16.87
CA SER A 498 58.18 24.18 17.60
C SER A 498 57.54 24.03 19.00
N TYR A 499 57.67 22.87 19.66
CA TYR A 499 57.14 22.70 21.02
C TYR A 499 57.75 23.67 22.04
N GLU A 500 59.05 23.93 21.95
CA GLU A 500 59.73 24.86 22.85
C GLU A 500 59.24 26.30 22.67
N GLU A 501 59.07 26.74 21.42
CA GLU A 501 58.49 28.05 21.09
C GLU A 501 57.02 28.14 21.49
N PHE A 502 56.26 27.06 21.34
CA PHE A 502 54.89 26.96 21.85
C PHE A 502 54.85 27.17 23.37
N CYS A 503 55.74 26.53 24.13
CA CYS A 503 55.81 26.72 25.59
C CYS A 503 56.12 28.18 25.96
N ARG A 504 57.01 28.84 25.21
CA ARG A 504 57.30 30.28 25.39
C ARG A 504 56.09 31.16 25.05
N LEU A 505 55.37 30.83 23.98
CA LEU A 505 54.14 31.52 23.59
C LEU A 505 53.02 31.30 24.60
N ASP A 506 52.83 30.09 25.11
CA ASP A 506 51.85 29.77 26.15
C ASP A 506 52.09 30.62 27.40
N VAL A 507 53.34 30.68 27.89
CA VAL A 507 53.70 31.52 29.03
C VAL A 507 53.49 33.02 28.78
N SER A 508 53.75 33.51 27.56
CA SER A 508 53.59 34.93 27.21
C SER A 508 52.15 35.37 26.85
N LEU A 509 51.26 34.40 26.58
CA LEU A 509 49.86 34.63 26.18
C LEU A 509 48.83 34.20 27.25
N ARG A 510 49.31 33.59 28.34
CA ARG A 510 48.62 33.52 29.64
C ARG A 510 48.56 34.91 30.26
#